data_AF-A0A7X7RZ85-F1
#
_entry.id   AF-A0A7X7RZ85-F1
#
_cell.length_a   1.000
_cell.length_b   1.000
_cell.length_c   1.000
_cell.angle_alpha   90.00
_cell.angle_beta   90.00
_cell.angle_gamma   90.00
#
_symmetry.space_group_name_H-M   'P 1'
#
loop_
_entity.id
_entity.type
_entity.pdbx_description
1 polymer ?
#
loop_
_entity_poly.entity_id
_entity_poly.type
_entity_poly.pdbx_seq_one_letter_code
_entity_poly.pdbx_strand_id
1 'polypeptide(L)'
;MRNGTTERLVLLDSDATRLSQIFNGNQSASRQYSAALRDEIAKAQIVPREKLPVDVVIMNSTVQIQDMEDGETITYTLVYPWEADADSCRISILAPVGTALIGYKKGDEIEWKVPSGMRKFK
;
A
#
# COMPACT_ATOMS: atom_id res chain seq x y z
N MET A 1 -9.95 -5.32 3.91
CA MET A 1 -10.98 -4.40 3.39
C MET A 1 -10.99 -3.20 4.32
N ARG A 2 -10.88 -1.98 3.80
CA ARG A 2 -10.91 -0.76 4.62
C ARG A 2 -12.25 -0.67 5.35
N ASN A 3 -12.24 -0.77 6.67
CA ASN A 3 -13.44 -0.55 7.48
C ASN A 3 -13.67 0.96 7.61
N GLY A 4 -14.71 1.50 6.97
CA GLY A 4 -15.41 2.68 7.49
C GLY A 4 -15.37 4.00 6.70
N THR A 5 -14.61 4.15 5.62
CA THR A 5 -14.65 5.39 4.81
C THR A 5 -14.55 5.09 3.32
N THR A 6 -15.52 5.60 2.56
CA THR A 6 -15.60 5.61 1.08
C THR A 6 -14.53 6.52 0.46
N GLU A 7 -13.29 6.46 0.93
CA GLU A 7 -12.20 7.24 0.34
C GLU A 7 -11.53 6.41 -0.75
N ARG A 8 -11.73 6.85 -2.00
CA ARG A 8 -11.02 6.31 -3.16
C ARG A 8 -9.52 6.47 -2.93
N LEU A 9 -8.77 5.43 -3.27
CA LEU A 9 -7.31 5.47 -3.29
C LEU A 9 -6.85 6.67 -4.14
N VAL A 10 -5.92 7.48 -3.63
CA VAL A 10 -5.40 8.65 -4.32
C VAL A 10 -4.04 8.30 -4.93
N LEU A 11 -3.85 8.60 -6.21
CA LEU A 11 -2.60 8.30 -6.93
C LEU A 11 -2.13 9.49 -7.76
N LEU A 12 -0.82 9.54 -7.98
CA LEU A 12 -0.25 10.32 -9.07
C LEU A 12 -0.56 9.67 -10.41
N ASP A 13 -0.61 10.49 -11.46
CA ASP A 13 -0.75 10.01 -12.85
C ASP A 13 0.38 9.04 -13.24
N SER A 14 1.62 9.34 -12.82
CA SER A 14 2.78 8.47 -13.03
C SER A 14 2.62 7.12 -12.34
N ASP A 15 2.06 7.11 -11.13
CA ASP A 15 1.91 5.90 -10.33
C ASP A 15 0.79 5.03 -10.88
N ALA A 16 -0.34 5.63 -11.24
CA ALA A 16 -1.45 4.95 -11.91
C ALA A 16 -0.97 4.27 -13.19
N THR A 17 -0.25 5.00 -14.05
CA THR A 17 0.29 4.45 -15.31
C THR A 17 1.22 3.26 -15.04
N ARG A 18 2.18 3.41 -14.12
CA ARG A 18 3.16 2.38 -13.81
C ARG A 18 2.51 1.14 -13.18
N LEU A 19 1.52 1.34 -12.30
CA LEU A 19 0.76 0.26 -11.70
C LEU A 19 -0.08 -0.46 -12.75
N SER A 20 -0.77 0.24 -13.66
CA SER A 20 -1.49 -0.40 -14.76
C SER A 20 -0.59 -1.26 -15.64
N GLN A 21 0.64 -0.83 -15.92
CA GLN A 21 1.62 -1.63 -16.67
C GLN A 21 2.01 -2.92 -15.94
N ILE A 22 2.15 -2.87 -14.60
CA ILE A 22 2.42 -4.06 -13.78
C ILE A 22 1.31 -5.10 -13.91
N PHE A 23 0.04 -4.66 -13.95
CA PHE A 23 -1.10 -5.58 -14.06
C PHE A 23 -1.35 -6.07 -15.49
N ASN A 24 -1.02 -5.28 -16.51
CA ASN A 24 -1.21 -5.63 -17.91
C ASN A 24 -0.04 -6.44 -18.50
N GLY A 25 1.10 -6.48 -17.83
CA GLY A 25 2.26 -7.27 -18.24
C GLY A 25 1.99 -8.77 -18.22
N ASN A 26 2.39 -9.47 -19.29
CA ASN A 26 2.23 -10.90 -19.55
C ASN A 26 3.10 -11.81 -18.64
N GLN A 27 3.38 -11.38 -17.40
CA GLN A 27 4.20 -12.12 -16.45
C GLN A 27 3.31 -13.06 -15.64
N SER A 28 3.68 -14.33 -15.54
CA SER A 28 3.04 -15.37 -14.70
C SER A 28 2.83 -14.95 -13.23
N ALA A 29 3.59 -13.95 -12.76
CA ALA A 29 3.43 -13.28 -11.47
C ALA A 29 2.09 -12.54 -11.32
N SER A 30 1.47 -12.09 -12.42
CA SER A 30 0.19 -11.37 -12.42
C SER A 30 -1.02 -12.16 -11.94
N ARG A 31 -0.86 -13.47 -11.87
CA ARG A 31 -1.88 -14.40 -11.40
C ARG A 31 -1.99 -14.49 -9.88
N GLN A 32 -0.96 -14.06 -9.13
CA GLN A 32 -0.96 -14.07 -7.67
C GLN A 32 -1.36 -12.72 -7.04
N TYR A 33 -1.65 -11.71 -7.86
CA TYR A 33 -2.01 -10.38 -7.35
C TYR A 33 -3.46 -10.35 -6.87
N SER A 34 -3.73 -9.58 -5.81
CA SER A 34 -5.10 -9.41 -5.33
C SER A 34 -5.93 -8.67 -6.39
N ALA A 35 -7.00 -9.31 -6.87
CA ALA A 35 -7.98 -8.66 -7.75
C ALA A 35 -8.51 -7.36 -7.11
N ALA A 36 -8.60 -7.35 -5.77
CA ALA A 36 -8.95 -6.19 -4.98
C ALA A 36 -8.04 -4.98 -5.25
N LEU A 37 -6.70 -5.11 -5.20
CA LEU A 37 -5.81 -3.98 -5.46
C LEU A 37 -5.96 -3.45 -6.88
N ARG A 38 -6.11 -4.34 -7.87
CA ARG A 38 -6.36 -3.94 -9.26
C ARG A 38 -7.65 -3.12 -9.38
N ASP A 39 -8.71 -3.57 -8.73
CA ASP A 39 -10.01 -2.88 -8.74
C ASP A 39 -9.97 -1.53 -8.02
N GLU A 40 -9.23 -1.43 -6.92
CA GLU A 40 -9.02 -0.17 -6.20
C GLU A 40 -8.23 0.84 -7.05
N ILE A 41 -7.17 0.38 -7.74
CA ILE A 41 -6.39 1.23 -8.65
C ILE A 41 -7.25 1.71 -9.83
N ALA A 42 -8.11 0.84 -10.38
CA ALA A 42 -9.02 1.21 -11.45
C ALA A 42 -10.06 2.27 -11.04
N LYS A 43 -10.38 2.36 -9.74
CA LYS A 43 -11.33 3.33 -9.17
C LYS A 43 -10.62 4.52 -8.49
N ALA A 44 -9.29 4.55 -8.54
CA ALA A 44 -8.49 5.54 -7.83
C ALA A 44 -8.77 6.97 -8.35
N GLN A 45 -8.69 7.92 -7.44
CA GLN A 45 -8.67 9.33 -7.79
C GLN A 45 -7.26 9.72 -8.20
N ILE A 46 -7.08 10.05 -9.49
CA ILE A 46 -5.81 10.56 -10.00
C ILE A 46 -5.73 12.06 -9.72
N VAL A 47 -4.64 12.48 -9.07
CA VAL A 47 -4.40 13.89 -8.74
C VAL A 47 -3.01 14.31 -9.21
N PRO A 48 -2.82 15.60 -9.57
CA PRO A 48 -1.48 16.14 -9.77
C PRO A 48 -0.75 16.24 -8.41
N ARG A 49 0.58 16.33 -8.45
CA ARG A 49 1.43 16.28 -7.25
C ARG A 49 1.10 17.35 -6.23
N GLU A 50 0.69 18.52 -6.69
CA GLU A 50 0.34 19.68 -5.85
C GLU A 50 -0.96 19.46 -5.07
N LYS A 51 -1.78 18.48 -5.46
CA LYS A 51 -3.04 18.11 -4.81
C LYS A 51 -2.96 16.80 -4.04
N LEU A 52 -1.78 16.20 -3.93
CA LEU A 52 -1.59 15.04 -3.08
C LEU A 52 -1.77 15.42 -1.61
N PRO A 53 -2.60 14.69 -0.86
CA PRO A 53 -2.63 14.84 0.59
C PRO A 53 -1.26 14.48 1.19
N VAL A 54 -0.74 15.35 2.04
CA VAL A 54 0.62 15.21 2.61
C VAL A 54 0.76 14.01 3.55
N ASP A 55 -0.34 13.53 4.10
CA ASP A 55 -0.37 12.46 5.10
C ASP A 55 -0.83 11.12 4.53
N VAL A 56 -1.06 11.00 3.22
CA VAL A 56 -1.51 9.76 2.57
C VAL A 56 -0.31 8.94 2.10
N VAL A 57 -0.32 7.65 2.41
CA VAL A 57 0.67 6.70 1.92
C VAL A 57 0.50 6.50 0.41
N ILE A 58 1.50 6.90 -0.37
CA ILE A 58 1.60 6.68 -1.82
C ILE A 58 2.87 5.88 -2.15
N MET A 59 3.11 5.60 -3.44
CA MET A 59 4.35 4.97 -3.87
C MET A 59 5.57 5.78 -3.40
N ASN A 60 6.61 5.06 -2.96
CA ASN A 60 7.84 5.57 -2.35
C ASN A 60 7.67 6.30 -1.02
N SER A 61 6.49 6.23 -0.38
CA SER A 61 6.33 6.72 0.98
C SER A 61 7.09 5.84 1.96
N THR A 62 7.79 6.46 2.91
CA THR A 62 8.35 5.78 4.09
C THR A 62 7.39 5.97 5.25
N VAL A 63 6.91 4.86 5.80
CA VAL A 63 5.92 4.83 6.88
C VAL A 63 6.50 4.13 8.09
N GLN A 64 6.26 4.67 9.28
CA GLN A 64 6.50 3.98 10.53
C GLN A 64 5.16 3.44 11.02
N ILE A 65 5.16 2.17 11.40
CA ILE A 65 3.99 1.44 11.84
C ILE A 65 4.28 0.94 13.25
N GLN A 66 3.36 1.20 14.17
CA GLN A 66 3.43 0.70 15.54
C GLN A 66 2.42 -0.42 15.74
N ASP A 67 2.89 -1.54 16.28
CA ASP A 67 2.02 -2.58 16.82
C ASP A 67 1.39 -2.09 18.13
N MET A 68 0.06 -2.10 18.18
CA MET A 68 -0.68 -1.55 19.33
C MET A 68 -0.75 -2.51 20.52
N GLU A 69 -0.34 -3.78 20.36
CA GLU A 69 -0.33 -4.76 21.46
C GLU A 69 0.95 -4.68 22.29
N ASP A 70 2.12 -4.70 21.64
CA ASP A 70 3.43 -4.73 22.30
C ASP A 70 4.23 -3.43 22.15
N GLY A 71 3.75 -2.49 21.33
CA GLY A 71 4.35 -1.18 21.14
C GLY A 71 5.55 -1.16 20.18
N GLU A 72 5.90 -2.31 19.58
CA GLU A 72 7.01 -2.40 18.64
C GLU A 72 6.75 -1.54 17.39
N THR A 73 7.79 -0.85 16.91
CA THR A 73 7.68 -0.03 15.70
C THR A 73 8.59 -0.55 14.60
N ILE A 74 8.06 -0.61 13.38
CA ILE A 74 8.82 -0.95 12.19
C ILE A 74 8.62 0.12 11.12
N THR A 75 9.68 0.42 10.37
CA THR A 75 9.64 1.39 9.28
C THR A 75 9.73 0.66 7.95
N TYR A 76 8.78 0.92 7.06
CA TYR A 76 8.77 0.39 5.70
C TYR A 76 8.79 1.52 4.68
N THR A 77 9.42 1.27 3.53
CA THR A 77 9.23 2.09 2.33
C THR A 77 8.41 1.30 1.33
N LEU A 78 7.26 1.85 0.93
CA LEU A 78 6.37 1.23 -0.05
C LEU A 78 6.91 1.44 -1.47
N VAL A 79 7.25 0.38 -2.18
CA VAL A 79 7.97 0.46 -3.47
C VAL A 79 7.35 -0.42 -4.55
N TYR A 80 7.83 -0.28 -5.78
CA TYR A 80 7.44 -1.16 -6.87
C TYR A 80 8.08 -2.56 -6.73
N PRO A 81 7.54 -3.59 -7.39
CA PRO A 81 8.02 -4.97 -7.24
C PRO A 81 9.50 -5.18 -7.52
N TRP A 82 10.06 -4.49 -8.53
CA TRP A 82 11.48 -4.61 -8.89
C TRP A 82 12.43 -3.84 -7.97
N GLU A 83 11.90 -3.07 -7.01
CA GLU A 83 12.67 -2.30 -6.03
C GLU A 83 12.54 -2.87 -4.60
N ALA A 84 11.78 -3.96 -4.45
CA ALA A 84 11.55 -4.60 -3.18
C ALA A 84 12.84 -5.25 -2.66
N ASP A 85 13.13 -4.97 -1.40
CA ASP A 85 14.33 -5.44 -0.72
C ASP A 85 14.01 -5.54 0.78
N ALA A 86 13.94 -6.77 1.28
CA ALA A 86 13.58 -7.03 2.67
C ALA A 86 14.66 -6.54 3.64
N ASP A 87 15.94 -6.60 3.24
CA ASP A 87 17.07 -6.20 4.09
C ASP A 87 17.08 -4.67 4.31
N SER A 88 16.57 -3.92 3.33
CA SER A 88 16.42 -2.47 3.38
C SER A 88 15.02 -2.00 3.81
N CYS A 89 14.15 -2.90 4.31
CA CYS A 89 12.75 -2.61 4.66
C CYS A 89 11.95 -1.96 3.52
N ARG A 90 12.24 -2.31 2.26
CA ARG A 90 11.54 -1.84 1.07
C ARG A 90 10.50 -2.88 0.66
N ILE A 91 9.22 -2.58 0.91
CA ILE A 91 8.13 -3.52 0.71
C ILE A 91 7.41 -3.26 -0.62
N SER A 92 7.24 -4.32 -1.41
CA SER A 92 6.47 -4.25 -2.65
C SER A 92 5.01 -3.87 -2.38
N ILE A 93 4.44 -3.00 -3.20
CA ILE A 93 2.99 -2.74 -3.27
C ILE A 93 2.16 -4.01 -3.46
N LEU A 94 2.75 -5.07 -4.02
CA LEU A 94 2.09 -6.35 -4.26
C LEU A 94 2.20 -7.34 -3.09
N ALA A 95 2.99 -7.02 -2.06
CA ALA A 95 3.02 -7.80 -0.83
C ALA A 95 1.75 -7.53 -0.01
N PRO A 96 1.27 -8.49 0.82
CA PRO A 96 0.06 -8.30 1.64
C PRO A 96 0.09 -7.01 2.48
N VAL A 97 1.21 -6.74 3.14
CA VAL A 97 1.40 -5.53 3.95
C VAL A 97 1.45 -4.28 3.05
N GLY A 98 2.16 -4.31 1.92
CA GLY A 98 2.21 -3.17 0.99
C GLY A 98 0.84 -2.79 0.41
N THR A 99 0.03 -3.78 0.04
CA THR A 99 -1.36 -3.58 -0.41
C THR A 99 -2.23 -3.04 0.74
N ALA A 100 -1.98 -3.44 1.98
CA ALA A 100 -2.71 -2.95 3.14
C ALA A 100 -2.34 -1.50 3.49
N LEU A 101 -1.16 -1.00 3.12
CA LEU A 101 -0.69 0.35 3.49
C LEU A 101 -1.10 1.44 2.50
N ILE A 102 -1.14 1.15 1.20
CA ILE A 102 -1.36 2.17 0.17
C ILE A 102 -2.68 2.91 0.40
N GLY A 103 -2.63 4.25 0.45
CA GLY A 103 -3.77 5.15 0.61
C GLY A 103 -4.23 5.40 2.05
N TYR A 104 -3.64 4.74 3.05
CA TYR A 104 -3.93 5.06 4.45
C TYR A 104 -3.30 6.39 4.84
N LYS A 105 -3.82 7.01 5.89
CA LYS A 105 -3.33 8.28 6.40
C LYS A 105 -2.53 8.10 7.68
N LYS A 106 -1.64 9.04 7.96
CA LYS A 106 -0.98 9.13 9.25
C LYS A 106 -2.02 9.14 10.38
N GLY A 107 -1.86 8.20 11.31
CA GLY A 107 -2.72 8.07 12.49
C GLY A 107 -3.95 7.19 12.27
N ASP A 108 -4.19 6.68 11.06
CA ASP A 108 -5.18 5.64 10.82
C ASP A 108 -4.76 4.34 11.52
N GLU A 109 -5.74 3.59 12.02
CA GLU A 109 -5.52 2.24 12.53
C GLU A 109 -5.86 1.20 11.47
N ILE A 110 -5.00 0.19 11.35
CA ILE A 110 -5.15 -0.91 10.40
C ILE A 110 -5.09 -2.23 11.14
N GLU A 111 -5.97 -3.14 10.75
CA GLU A 111 -6.00 -4.49 11.31
C GLU A 111 -5.68 -5.48 10.18
N TRP A 112 -4.64 -6.29 10.37
CA TRP A 112 -4.34 -7.36 9.43
C TRP A 112 -3.92 -8.63 10.15
N LYS A 113 -4.07 -9.75 9.43
CA LYS A 113 -3.75 -11.08 9.94
C LYS A 113 -2.25 -11.32 9.86
N VAL A 114 -1.65 -11.62 11.01
CA VAL A 114 -0.28 -12.13 11.16
C VAL A 114 -0.33 -13.61 11.58
N PRO A 115 0.80 -14.34 11.60
CA PRO A 115 0.81 -15.75 12.03
C PRO A 115 0.26 -15.97 13.45
N SER A 116 0.44 -15.00 14.36
CA SER A 116 -0.05 -15.06 15.74
C SER A 116 -1.54 -14.72 15.91
N GLY A 117 -2.23 -14.22 14.88
CA GLY A 117 -3.63 -13.80 14.97
C GLY A 117 -3.93 -12.51 14.20
N MET A 118 -5.04 -11.86 14.54
CA MET A 118 -5.33 -10.50 14.08
C MET A 118 -4.58 -9.53 14.97
N ARG A 119 -3.86 -8.57 14.38
CA ARG A 119 -3.16 -7.51 15.10
C ARG A 119 -3.56 -6.14 14.58
N LYS A 120 -3.53 -5.16 15.48
CA LYS A 120 -3.81 -3.75 15.19
C LYS A 120 -2.51 -2.96 15.13
N PHE A 121 -2.44 -2.12 14.11
CA PHE A 121 -1.30 -1.28 13.84
C PHE A 121 -1.75 0.16 13.63
N LYS A 122 -0.85 1.12 13.88
CA LYS A 122 -1.08 2.55 13.67
C LYS A 122 0.12 3.22 12.99
#